data_AF-A0A4Z0QIT0-F1
#
_entry.id   AF-A0A4Z0QIT0-F1
#
_cell.length_a   1.000
_cell.length_b   1.000
_cell.length_c   1.000
_cell.angle_alpha   90.00
_cell.angle_beta   90.00
_cell.angle_gamma   90.00
#
_symmetry.space_group_name_H-M   'P 1'
#
loop_
_entity.id
_entity.type
_entity.pdbx_description
1 polymer ?
#
loop_
_entity_poly.entity_id
_entity_poly.type
_entity_poly.pdbx_seq_one_letter_code
_entity_poly.pdbx_strand_id
1 'polypeptide(L)'
;MGFDSVTLAASVQGEVLFTRNCAQCHAVKEVVVGPALKDVHKRRSIAWLVPWVRNSSKMVASGDEYAVKIFDQYQQQQMPSFQLSTKEIKSIMAYIEIESIRSSMMVVGCP
;
A
#
# COMPACT_ATOMS: atom_id res chain seq x y z
N MET A 1 -20.89 3.53 2.27
CA MET A 1 -20.02 2.41 1.86
C MET A 1 -19.93 1.45 3.03
N GLY A 2 -20.61 0.30 2.94
CA GLY A 2 -20.65 -0.70 4.02
C GLY A 2 -19.37 -1.54 4.00
N PHE A 3 -18.70 -1.63 5.13
CA PHE A 3 -17.62 -2.59 5.33
C PHE A 3 -18.27 -3.93 5.63
N ASP A 4 -18.51 -4.74 4.59
CA ASP A 4 -18.94 -6.12 4.79
C ASP A 4 -17.93 -6.84 5.70
N SER A 5 -18.38 -7.71 6.60
CA SER A 5 -17.54 -8.42 7.59
C SER A 5 -16.35 -9.16 6.96
N VAL A 6 -16.41 -9.44 5.66
CA VAL A 6 -15.33 -9.99 4.83
C VAL A 6 -14.13 -9.05 4.72
N THR A 7 -14.35 -7.74 4.62
CA THR A 7 -13.31 -6.72 4.48
C THR A 7 -12.55 -6.51 5.79
N LEU A 8 -13.23 -6.65 6.94
CA LEU A 8 -12.60 -6.55 8.26
C LEU A 8 -11.66 -7.74 8.56
N ALA A 9 -12.08 -8.96 8.21
CA ALA A 9 -11.22 -10.14 8.34
C ALA A 9 -9.99 -10.07 7.39
N ALA A 10 -10.17 -9.48 6.20
CA ALA A 10 -9.06 -9.22 5.28
C ALA A 10 -8.10 -8.15 5.82
N SER A 11 -8.60 -7.12 6.50
CA SER A 11 -7.77 -6.04 7.05
C SER A 11 -6.92 -6.48 8.22
N VAL A 12 -7.40 -7.40 9.07
CA VAL A 12 -6.59 -7.96 10.17
C VAL A 12 -5.41 -8.77 9.63
N GLN A 13 -5.64 -9.61 8.62
CA GLN A 13 -4.53 -10.31 7.92
C GLN A 13 -3.61 -9.31 7.22
N GLY A 14 -4.18 -8.28 6.61
CA GLY A 14 -3.45 -7.19 5.97
C GLY A 14 -2.52 -6.45 6.92
N GLU A 15 -2.98 -6.17 8.15
CA GLU A 15 -2.20 -5.51 9.19
C GLU A 15 -0.95 -6.32 9.58
N VAL A 16 -1.11 -7.62 9.81
CA VAL A 16 0.00 -8.52 10.14
C VAL A 16 1.02 -8.56 9.02
N LEU A 17 0.54 -8.71 7.78
CA LEU A 17 1.41 -8.72 6.60
C LEU A 17 2.12 -7.38 6.38
N PHE A 18 1.41 -6.26 6.59
CA PHE A 18 1.96 -4.91 6.49
C PHE A 18 3.03 -4.67 7.55
N THR A 19 2.75 -5.01 8.80
CA THR A 19 3.68 -4.85 9.91
C THR A 19 4.96 -5.66 9.70
N ARG A 20 4.83 -6.88 9.19
CA ARG A 20 5.97 -7.77 8.92
C ARG A 20 6.84 -7.34 7.74
N ASN A 21 6.23 -6.84 6.66
CA ASN A 21 6.93 -6.69 5.38
C ASN A 21 7.10 -5.23 4.93
N CYS A 22 6.27 -4.31 5.42
CA CYS A 22 6.13 -2.96 4.85
C CYS A 22 6.38 -1.84 5.88
N ALA A 23 6.04 -2.06 7.15
CA ALA A 23 6.10 -1.03 8.20
C ALA A 23 7.51 -0.50 8.51
N GLN A 24 8.56 -1.20 8.08
CA GLN A 24 9.95 -0.74 8.21
C GLN A 24 10.26 0.45 7.30
N CYS A 25 9.58 0.55 6.15
CA CYS A 25 9.88 1.54 5.12
C CYS A 25 8.69 2.46 4.81
N HIS A 26 7.46 2.03 5.11
CA HIS A 26 6.25 2.75 4.79
C HIS A 26 5.40 3.00 6.04
N ALA A 27 4.88 4.21 6.15
CA ALA A 27 3.75 4.52 6.99
C ALA A 27 2.51 4.81 6.13
N VAL A 28 1.33 4.69 6.72
CA VAL A 28 0.09 5.06 6.02
C VAL A 28 0.04 6.58 5.84
N LYS A 29 0.30 7.35 6.89
CA LYS A 29 0.04 8.81 6.88
C LYS A 29 1.27 9.65 6.53
N GLU A 30 2.46 9.07 6.59
CA GLU A 30 3.72 9.80 6.62
C GLU A 30 4.70 9.20 5.62
N VAL A 31 5.58 10.03 5.09
CA VAL A 31 6.72 9.57 4.31
C VAL A 31 7.79 9.15 5.31
N VAL A 32 8.30 7.92 5.18
CA VAL A 32 9.36 7.39 6.05
C VAL A 32 10.60 7.16 5.20
N VAL A 33 10.74 5.97 4.62
CA VAL A 33 11.73 5.67 3.58
C VAL A 33 11.04 5.71 2.21
N GLY A 34 9.83 5.15 2.12
CA GLY A 34 8.98 5.22 0.96
C GLY A 34 7.80 6.19 1.15
N PRO A 35 7.01 6.41 0.08
CA PRO A 35 5.82 7.26 0.10
C PRO A 35 4.80 6.84 1.15
N ALA A 36 4.05 7.83 1.64
CA ALA A 36 2.87 7.61 2.45
C ALA A 36 1.80 6.80 1.67
N LEU A 37 1.29 5.74 2.26
CA LEU A 37 0.35 4.83 1.57
C LEU A 37 -1.13 5.23 1.69
N LYS A 38 -1.44 6.31 2.42
CA LYS A 38 -2.79 6.82 2.57
C LYS A 38 -3.43 7.04 1.20
N ASP A 39 -4.62 6.50 0.99
CA ASP A 39 -5.39 6.62 -0.24
C ASP A 39 -4.67 6.06 -1.50
N VAL A 40 -3.71 5.14 -1.35
CA VAL A 40 -3.00 4.54 -2.51
C VAL A 40 -3.95 3.89 -3.50
N HIS A 41 -5.06 3.31 -3.01
CA HIS A 41 -6.13 2.71 -3.81
C HIS A 41 -6.87 3.73 -4.70
N LYS A 42 -6.81 5.03 -4.36
CA LYS A 42 -7.35 6.12 -5.19
C LYS A 42 -6.34 6.62 -6.23
N ARG A 43 -5.05 6.44 -5.97
CA ARG A 43 -3.96 6.88 -6.88
C ARG A 43 -3.70 5.88 -8.01
N ARG A 44 -3.82 4.59 -7.72
CA ARG A 44 -3.54 3.49 -8.66
C ARG A 44 -4.50 2.32 -8.47
N SER A 45 -4.78 1.62 -9.56
CA SER A 45 -5.65 0.45 -9.55
C SER A 45 -4.96 -0.74 -8.86
N ILE A 46 -5.75 -1.65 -8.30
CA ILE A 46 -5.23 -2.91 -7.72
C ILE A 46 -4.46 -3.73 -8.76
N ALA A 47 -4.87 -3.68 -10.04
CA ALA A 47 -4.18 -4.35 -11.13
C ALA A 47 -2.73 -3.87 -11.32
N TRP A 48 -2.46 -2.59 -11.03
CA TRP A 48 -1.12 -2.01 -11.05
C TRP A 48 -0.38 -2.23 -9.73
N LEU A 49 -1.08 -2.12 -8.59
CA LEU A 49 -0.47 -2.27 -7.26
C LEU A 49 0.02 -3.70 -6.97
N VAL A 50 -0.65 -4.72 -7.49
CA VAL A 50 -0.24 -6.13 -7.30
C VAL A 50 1.15 -6.43 -7.87
N PRO A 51 1.44 -6.19 -9.16
CA PRO A 51 2.79 -6.41 -9.70
C PRO A 51 3.81 -5.46 -9.06
N TRP A 52 3.43 -4.23 -8.70
CA TRP A 52 4.31 -3.27 -8.03
C TRP A 52 4.79 -3.78 -6.67
N VAL A 53 3.88 -4.23 -5.82
CA VAL A 53 4.22 -4.77 -4.49
C VAL A 53 5.01 -6.06 -4.60
N ARG A 54 4.81 -6.87 -5.63
CA ARG A 54 5.61 -8.09 -5.84
C ARG A 54 7.05 -7.78 -6.23
N ASN A 55 7.23 -6.89 -7.19
CA ASN A 55 8.54 -6.57 -7.73
C ASN A 55 8.52 -5.20 -8.42
N SER A 56 8.72 -4.16 -7.61
CA SER A 56 8.81 -2.78 -8.08
C SER A 56 9.97 -2.60 -9.08
N SER A 57 11.13 -3.20 -8.81
CA SER A 57 12.32 -3.14 -9.66
C SER A 57 12.04 -3.64 -11.07
N LYS A 58 11.22 -4.70 -11.22
CA LYS A 58 10.82 -5.21 -12.54
C LYS A 58 9.93 -4.22 -13.28
N MET A 59 9.05 -3.50 -12.59
CA MET A 59 8.22 -2.47 -13.22
C MET A 59 9.06 -1.26 -13.67
N VAL A 60 10.00 -0.83 -12.83
CA VAL A 60 10.98 0.21 -13.17
C VAL A 60 11.81 -0.23 -14.39
N ALA A 61 12.34 -1.46 -14.37
CA ALA A 61 13.13 -2.00 -15.48
C ALA A 61 12.32 -2.21 -16.77
N SER A 62 11.00 -2.45 -16.67
CA SER A 62 10.11 -2.49 -17.84
C SER A 62 9.82 -1.12 -18.44
N GLY A 63 10.25 -0.03 -17.80
CA GLY A 63 10.03 1.33 -18.27
C GLY A 63 8.63 1.88 -17.98
N ASP A 64 7.92 1.37 -16.97
CA ASP A 64 6.66 1.98 -16.53
C ASP A 64 6.95 3.40 -16.02
N GLU A 65 6.40 4.42 -16.70
CA GLU A 65 6.72 5.83 -16.43
C GLU A 65 6.45 6.23 -14.98
N TYR A 66 5.41 5.67 -14.36
CA TYR A 66 5.08 5.99 -12.98
C TYR A 66 6.01 5.28 -12.00
N ALA A 67 6.35 4.02 -12.26
CA ALA A 67 7.35 3.27 -11.52
C ALA A 67 8.70 3.99 -11.51
N VAL A 68 9.19 4.39 -12.70
CA VAL A 68 10.45 5.12 -12.87
C VAL A 68 10.40 6.46 -12.15
N LYS A 69 9.32 7.22 -12.30
CA LYS A 69 9.15 8.50 -11.61
C LYS A 69 9.22 8.36 -10.09
N ILE A 70 8.51 7.39 -9.51
CA ILE A 70 8.54 7.13 -8.07
C ILE A 70 9.95 6.69 -7.65
N PHE A 71 10.59 5.82 -8.42
CA PHE A 71 11.94 5.35 -8.14
C PHE A 71 12.94 6.51 -8.07
N ASP A 72 12.91 7.44 -9.01
CA ASP A 72 13.79 8.61 -9.01
C ASP A 72 13.44 9.60 -7.89
N GLN A 73 12.15 9.77 -7.56
CA GLN A 73 11.71 10.65 -6.46
C GLN A 73 12.17 10.19 -5.07
N TYR A 74 12.33 8.88 -4.87
CA TYR A 74 12.73 8.28 -3.59
C TYR A 74 14.18 7.81 -3.61
N GLN A 75 15.07 8.60 -4.22
CA GLN A 75 16.52 8.38 -4.26
C GLN A 75 16.94 7.01 -4.79
N GLN A 76 16.16 6.44 -5.72
CA GLN A 76 16.44 5.14 -6.30
C GLN A 76 16.50 4.01 -5.26
N GLN A 77 15.79 4.19 -4.15
CA GLN A 77 15.66 3.19 -3.11
C GLN A 77 14.91 1.97 -3.66
N GLN A 78 15.58 0.82 -3.67
CA GLN A 78 14.99 -0.43 -4.12
C GLN A 78 14.03 -0.97 -3.05
N MET A 79 12.76 -1.13 -3.40
CA MET A 79 11.81 -1.88 -2.58
C MET A 79 12.04 -3.39 -2.83
N PRO A 80 12.18 -4.21 -1.77
CA PRO A 80 12.43 -5.64 -1.91
C PRO A 80 11.35 -6.34 -2.76
N SER A 81 11.71 -7.48 -3.35
CA SER A 81 10.72 -8.35 -3.98
C SER A 81 10.08 -9.26 -2.93
N PHE A 82 8.76 -9.38 -2.98
CA PHE A 82 7.99 -10.15 -2.02
C PHE A 82 7.29 -11.33 -2.70
N GLN A 83 7.38 -12.51 -2.09
CA GLN A 83 6.69 -13.72 -2.53
C GLN A 83 5.26 -13.78 -1.96
N LEU A 84 4.49 -12.72 -2.19
CA LEU A 84 3.10 -12.61 -1.73
C LEU A 84 2.11 -13.00 -2.83
N SER A 85 1.10 -13.76 -2.45
CA SER A 85 -0.05 -14.07 -3.30
C SER A 85 -0.88 -12.82 -3.57
N THR A 86 -1.69 -12.87 -4.63
CA THR A 86 -2.57 -11.73 -4.99
C THR A 86 -3.58 -11.46 -3.87
N LYS A 87 -4.01 -12.50 -3.16
CA LYS A 87 -4.94 -12.40 -2.02
C LYS A 87 -4.29 -11.68 -0.84
N GLU A 88 -3.06 -12.04 -0.49
CA GLU A 88 -2.31 -11.37 0.59
C GLU A 88 -2.08 -9.89 0.29
N ILE A 89 -1.71 -9.55 -0.95
CA ILE A 89 -1.54 -8.15 -1.35
C ILE A 89 -2.87 -7.39 -1.26
N LYS A 90 -3.99 -8.00 -1.69
CA LYS A 90 -5.31 -7.39 -1.52
C LYS A 90 -5.68 -7.18 -0.05
N SER A 91 -5.33 -8.10 0.84
CA SER A 91 -5.52 -7.93 2.29
C SER A 91 -4.72 -6.73 2.81
N ILE A 92 -3.45 -6.57 2.41
CA ILE A 92 -2.63 -5.39 2.77
C ILE A 92 -3.29 -4.10 2.26
N MET A 93 -3.81 -4.10 1.04
CA MET A 93 -4.49 -2.92 0.47
C MET A 93 -5.78 -2.58 1.22
N ALA A 94 -6.56 -3.58 1.62
CA ALA A 94 -7.76 -3.39 2.44
C ALA A 94 -7.42 -2.80 3.81
N TYR A 95 -6.32 -3.24 4.43
CA TYR A 95 -5.81 -2.62 5.65
C TYR A 95 -5.44 -1.14 5.43
N ILE A 96 -4.66 -0.84 4.38
CA ILE A 96 -4.27 0.55 4.06
C ILE A 96 -5.49 1.43 3.79
N GLU A 97 -6.51 0.91 3.09
CA GLU A 97 -7.77 1.62 2.84
C GLU A 97 -8.51 1.94 4.14
N ILE A 98 -8.68 0.95 5.03
CA ILE A 98 -9.29 1.16 6.34
C ILE A 98 -8.49 2.17 7.16
N GLU A 99 -7.16 2.09 7.15
CA GLU A 99 -6.31 3.08 7.82
C GLU A 99 -6.43 4.48 7.23
N SER A 100 -6.58 4.58 5.92
CA SER A 100 -6.80 5.85 5.22
C SER A 100 -8.13 6.47 5.63
N ILE A 101 -9.18 5.66 5.71
CA ILE A 101 -10.51 6.07 6.15
C ILE A 101 -10.50 6.43 7.63
N ARG A 102 -9.91 5.61 8.49
CA ARG A 102 -9.73 5.88 9.92
C ARG A 102 -8.99 7.19 10.15
N SER A 103 -7.94 7.44 9.34
CA SER A 103 -7.24 8.72 9.33
C SER A 103 -8.14 9.88 8.90
N SER A 104 -9.05 9.66 7.95
CA SER A 104 -9.98 10.69 7.50
C SER A 104 -11.12 10.93 8.50
N MET A 105 -11.56 9.89 9.22
CA MET A 105 -12.62 9.99 10.22
C MET A 105 -12.14 10.65 11.51
N MET A 106 -10.86 10.51 11.86
CA MET A 106 -10.30 11.20 13.03
C MET A 106 -10.07 12.71 12.80
N VAL A 107 -9.95 13.17 11.54
CA VAL A 107 -9.81 14.62 11.24
C VAL A 107 -11.15 15.32 11.12
N VAL A 108 -12.22 14.58 10.82
CA VAL A 108 -13.59 15.09 10.84
C VAL A 108 -14.11 14.80 12.25
N GLY A 109 -13.78 15.67 13.19
CA GLY A 109 -14.27 15.58 14.57
C GLY A 109 -15.76 15.23 14.57
N CYS A 110 -16.06 14.00 14.97
CA CYS A 110 -17.41 13.63 15.37
C CYS A 110 -17.74 14.52 16.58
N PRO A 111 -18.90 15.18 16.63
CA PRO A 111 -19.35 15.87 17.84
C PRO A 111 -19.43 14.89 19.02
#